data_AF-A0A8H4IYH8-F1
#
_entry.id   AF-A0A8H4IYH8-F1
#
_cell.length_a   1.000
_cell.length_b   1.000
_cell.length_c   1.000
_cell.angle_alpha   90.00
_cell.angle_beta   90.00
_cell.angle_gamma   90.00
#
_symmetry.space_group_name_H-M   'P 1'
#
loop_
_entity.id
_entity.type
_entity.pdbx_description
1 polymer ?
#
loop_
_entity_poly.entity_id
_entity_poly.type
_entity_poly.pdbx_seq_one_letter_code
_entity_poly.pdbx_strand_id
1 'polypeptide(L)'
;MSSQPLHKVSVFGAFGTIGTAVVDALLSKGFSVTAIAHPSSKSKFPPEVLVKRVDLSSKDGLRVALEGQDAVVSCVGTETVMVQPVLIEAAIQAKVKLFIPSDFGMDFMKSDHKVTKELGAKIEILHRLDELSRKYEWFSWSSLVINLLFDWGLTTSFLGFDLLNNTATIIDSGNQPFSATNVATVGQAVASPLSHPTETANKFLSVSSVTTTQNEVLKLLEAESRQKWQVEHMSSNDLEELGLAGAVAVPAPAPGLDSDMLDAILAAPPPATLGPKPDVYSSTVAFYSPSTVVPAVQETVTPDAAIEKRVVAADPAAAKCASNGWDCCPLPTGTLPVPSPNSAEAFTAFPSYTNAATGASTPNNYQVAFSNKQGSTQQAGYRGVYTLDSYDPKLCAAKCDADSSCQGFNIYIERDPVIRPDYDVCKNPTATALVKCTLYGYPVCVDTANNVGQYQGDFHVVITASNGYNKLPSTYTPPTLPNFNPPVGPLAGAIEDDHYYLYELYNNGPFGPSLCAAGCQANTKYNKEHPKPDGTYTACNLFNAYILYRDNSPVGTICSYYSADITNPASKATNKGQYQGSVHVTIGSSYTYTLTKQDDGGKTRCTNPGTCDNNFNNNILTDGNTVAACVHGW
;
A
#
# COMPACT_ATOMS: atom_id res chain seq x y z
N MET A 1 -12.51 3.90 -38.45
CA MET A 1 -12.58 2.55 -37.85
C MET A 1 -13.44 1.67 -38.75
N SER A 2 -12.97 0.47 -39.13
CA SER A 2 -13.81 -0.46 -39.89
C SER A 2 -14.86 -1.07 -38.96
N SER A 3 -16.10 -1.18 -39.44
CA SER A 3 -17.31 -1.55 -38.70
C SER A 3 -17.40 -3.04 -38.33
N GLN A 4 -16.27 -3.69 -38.08
CA GLN A 4 -16.27 -5.12 -37.74
C GLN A 4 -16.73 -5.29 -36.29
N PRO A 5 -17.78 -6.09 -36.02
CA PRO A 5 -18.27 -6.32 -34.67
C PRO A 5 -17.17 -6.97 -33.82
N LEU A 6 -16.96 -6.45 -32.61
CA LEU A 6 -16.06 -7.06 -31.63
C LEU A 6 -16.75 -8.30 -31.07
N HIS A 7 -16.06 -9.43 -30.97
CA HIS A 7 -16.66 -10.68 -30.50
C HIS A 7 -15.77 -11.45 -29.51
N LYS A 8 -14.45 -11.42 -29.71
CA LYS A 8 -13.49 -12.12 -28.84
C LYS A 8 -12.90 -11.15 -27.81
N VAL A 9 -13.16 -11.42 -26.54
CA VAL A 9 -12.83 -10.50 -25.45
C VAL A 9 -11.94 -11.19 -24.43
N SER A 10 -10.75 -10.63 -24.20
CA SER A 10 -9.88 -11.04 -23.10
C SER A 10 -10.19 -10.25 -21.84
N VAL A 11 -10.40 -10.94 -20.71
CA VAL A 11 -10.71 -10.32 -19.42
C VAL A 11 -9.58 -10.61 -18.43
N PHE A 12 -8.95 -9.56 -17.91
CA PHE A 12 -7.98 -9.62 -16.82
C PHE A 12 -8.68 -9.34 -15.50
N GLY A 13 -8.28 -10.00 -14.42
CA GLY A 13 -9.00 -9.90 -13.14
C GLY A 13 -10.39 -10.54 -13.18
N ALA A 14 -10.61 -11.49 -14.09
CA ALA A 14 -11.91 -12.09 -14.41
C ALA A 14 -12.64 -12.79 -13.23
N PHE A 15 -11.92 -13.08 -12.12
CA PHE A 15 -12.50 -13.69 -10.91
C PHE A 15 -12.76 -12.67 -9.79
N GLY A 16 -12.34 -11.42 -9.96
CA GLY A 16 -12.59 -10.36 -8.97
C GLY A 16 -14.06 -9.92 -8.96
N THR A 17 -14.41 -9.05 -8.02
CA THR A 17 -15.78 -8.51 -7.84
C THR A 17 -16.37 -7.98 -9.14
N ILE A 18 -15.66 -7.07 -9.82
CA ILE A 18 -16.10 -6.53 -11.11
C ILE A 18 -15.92 -7.57 -12.23
N GLY A 19 -14.79 -8.28 -12.25
CA GLY A 19 -14.45 -9.22 -13.31
C GLY A 19 -15.48 -10.32 -13.50
N THR A 20 -16.03 -10.86 -12.41
CA THR A 20 -17.05 -11.92 -12.45
C THR A 20 -18.33 -11.40 -13.13
N ALA A 21 -18.82 -10.22 -12.73
CA ALA A 21 -19.99 -9.61 -13.33
C ALA A 21 -19.78 -9.22 -14.80
N VAL A 22 -18.55 -8.82 -15.16
CA VAL A 22 -18.17 -8.58 -16.56
C VAL A 22 -18.21 -9.88 -17.36
N VAL A 23 -17.61 -10.97 -16.88
CA VAL A 23 -17.63 -12.26 -17.56
C VAL A 23 -19.06 -12.72 -17.81
N ASP A 24 -19.92 -12.67 -16.79
CA ASP A 24 -21.33 -13.07 -16.90
C ASP A 24 -22.08 -12.22 -17.93
N ALA A 25 -21.91 -10.90 -17.88
CA ALA A 25 -22.55 -9.99 -18.83
C ALA A 25 -22.08 -10.23 -20.27
N LEU A 26 -20.78 -10.46 -20.48
CA LEU A 26 -20.23 -10.75 -21.81
C LEU A 26 -20.76 -12.07 -22.37
N LEU A 27 -20.77 -13.14 -21.57
CA LEU A 27 -21.34 -14.43 -21.97
C LEU A 27 -22.82 -14.29 -22.31
N SER A 28 -23.59 -13.55 -21.51
CA SER A 28 -25.03 -13.34 -21.75
C SER A 28 -25.34 -12.61 -23.07
N LYS A 29 -24.40 -11.82 -23.57
CA LYS A 29 -24.51 -11.11 -24.86
C LYS A 29 -23.86 -11.85 -26.03
N GLY A 30 -23.38 -13.07 -25.79
CA GLY A 30 -22.82 -13.94 -26.83
C GLY A 30 -21.35 -13.69 -27.16
N PHE A 31 -20.62 -12.91 -26.37
CA PHE A 31 -19.18 -12.72 -26.58
C PHE A 31 -18.40 -13.99 -26.25
N SER A 32 -17.32 -14.24 -26.99
CA SER A 32 -16.35 -15.28 -26.65
C SER A 32 -15.35 -14.75 -25.64
N VAL A 33 -15.43 -15.22 -24.39
CA VAL A 33 -14.61 -14.72 -23.29
C VAL A 33 -13.37 -15.57 -23.09
N THR A 34 -12.20 -14.92 -23.04
CA THR A 34 -10.94 -15.52 -22.60
C THR A 34 -10.51 -14.89 -21.27
N ALA A 35 -10.56 -15.64 -20.18
CA ALA A 35 -10.00 -15.20 -18.90
C ALA A 35 -8.47 -15.32 -18.93
N ILE A 36 -7.77 -14.22 -18.68
CA ILE A 36 -6.32 -14.20 -18.53
C ILE A 36 -5.99 -14.19 -17.03
N ALA A 37 -5.37 -15.26 -16.56
CA ALA A 37 -5.08 -15.48 -15.15
C ALA A 37 -3.59 -15.72 -14.91
N HIS A 38 -3.10 -15.39 -13.72
CA HIS A 38 -1.74 -15.71 -13.30
C HIS A 38 -1.48 -17.24 -13.33
N PRO A 39 -0.24 -17.73 -13.60
CA PRO A 39 0.04 -19.16 -13.69
C PRO A 39 -0.32 -19.96 -12.43
N SER A 40 -0.16 -19.34 -11.25
CA SER A 40 -0.50 -19.97 -9.97
C SER A 40 -1.98 -19.88 -9.57
N SER A 41 -2.82 -19.17 -10.33
CA SER A 41 -4.24 -19.01 -9.98
C SER A 41 -4.97 -20.36 -10.00
N LYS A 42 -5.82 -20.59 -9.00
CA LYS A 42 -6.71 -21.76 -8.92
C LYS A 42 -8.17 -21.39 -9.18
N SER A 43 -8.42 -20.17 -9.65
CA SER A 43 -9.76 -19.67 -9.95
C SER A 43 -10.45 -20.58 -10.97
N LYS A 44 -11.72 -20.87 -10.70
CA LYS A 44 -12.60 -21.67 -11.56
C LYS A 44 -13.55 -20.73 -12.29
N PHE A 45 -13.76 -20.99 -13.58
CA PHE A 45 -14.63 -20.22 -14.46
C PHE A 45 -15.70 -21.14 -15.07
N PRO A 46 -16.81 -20.59 -15.57
CA PRO A 46 -17.78 -21.37 -16.35
C PRO A 46 -17.10 -22.13 -17.50
N PRO A 47 -17.58 -23.33 -17.88
CA PRO A 47 -16.99 -24.15 -18.95
C PRO A 47 -16.83 -23.43 -20.30
N GLU A 48 -17.66 -22.42 -20.56
CA GLU A 48 -17.68 -21.62 -21.77
C GLU A 48 -16.53 -20.60 -21.84
N VAL A 49 -15.87 -20.32 -20.71
CA VAL A 49 -14.75 -19.37 -20.63
C VAL A 49 -13.44 -20.08 -20.94
N LEU A 50 -12.73 -19.61 -21.98
CA LEU A 50 -11.37 -20.07 -22.23
C LEU A 50 -10.42 -19.47 -21.19
N VAL A 51 -9.64 -20.29 -20.50
CA VAL A 51 -8.66 -19.80 -19.53
C VAL A 51 -7.26 -19.89 -20.10
N LYS A 52 -6.57 -18.76 -20.22
CA LYS A 52 -5.14 -18.70 -20.55
C LYS A 52 -4.38 -18.28 -19.30
N ARG A 53 -3.44 -19.12 -18.87
CA ARG A 53 -2.58 -18.87 -17.71
C ARG A 53 -1.25 -18.30 -18.17
N VAL A 54 -0.99 -17.05 -17.83
CA VAL A 54 0.11 -16.26 -18.40
C VAL A 54 0.77 -15.48 -17.29
N ASP A 55 2.09 -15.49 -17.26
CA ASP A 55 2.87 -14.56 -16.43
C ASP A 55 2.57 -13.12 -16.89
N LEU A 56 1.94 -12.35 -16.00
CA LEU A 56 1.46 -11.00 -16.32
C LEU A 56 2.60 -9.98 -16.41
N SER A 57 3.83 -10.36 -16.02
CA SER A 57 5.04 -9.57 -16.30
C SER A 57 5.62 -9.85 -17.69
N SER A 58 5.22 -10.94 -18.35
CA SER A 58 5.73 -11.35 -19.66
C SER A 58 4.96 -10.67 -20.78
N LYS A 59 5.54 -9.62 -21.37
CA LYS A 59 4.96 -8.93 -22.53
C LYS A 59 4.70 -9.88 -23.71
N ASP A 60 5.62 -10.79 -24.01
CA ASP A 60 5.44 -11.77 -25.08
C ASP A 60 4.37 -12.82 -24.77
N GLY A 61 4.35 -13.33 -23.53
CA GLY A 61 3.28 -14.22 -23.09
C GLY A 61 1.91 -13.56 -23.22
N LEU A 62 1.81 -12.29 -22.82
CA LEU A 62 0.59 -11.48 -22.97
C LEU A 62 0.25 -11.24 -24.43
N ARG A 63 1.20 -10.85 -25.28
CA ARG A 63 0.99 -10.66 -26.72
C ARG A 63 0.42 -11.92 -27.36
N VAL A 64 1.06 -13.08 -27.16
CA VAL A 64 0.60 -14.38 -27.67
C VAL A 64 -0.78 -14.74 -27.12
N ALA A 65 -1.05 -14.42 -25.86
CA ALA A 65 -2.36 -14.67 -25.27
C ALA A 65 -3.47 -13.78 -25.88
N LEU A 66 -3.10 -12.58 -26.33
CA LEU A 66 -3.99 -11.59 -26.94
C LEU A 66 -4.11 -11.71 -28.47
N GLU A 67 -3.27 -12.49 -29.13
CA GLU A 67 -3.36 -12.72 -30.58
C GLU A 67 -4.76 -13.19 -30.99
N GLY A 68 -5.35 -12.49 -31.97
CA GLY A 68 -6.68 -12.79 -32.50
C GLY A 68 -7.85 -12.39 -31.60
N GLN A 69 -7.61 -11.66 -30.51
CA GLN A 69 -8.66 -11.04 -29.68
C GLN A 69 -9.07 -9.69 -30.24
N ASP A 70 -10.35 -9.35 -30.15
CA ASP A 70 -10.89 -8.08 -30.63
C ASP A 70 -10.74 -6.97 -29.58
N ALA A 71 -10.89 -7.33 -28.30
CA ALA A 71 -10.90 -6.38 -27.20
C ALA A 71 -10.26 -6.93 -25.93
N VAL A 72 -9.80 -6.02 -25.07
CA VAL A 72 -9.30 -6.30 -23.73
C VAL A 72 -10.10 -5.52 -22.70
N VAL A 73 -10.57 -6.20 -21.66
CA VAL A 73 -11.13 -5.59 -20.45
C VAL A 73 -10.22 -5.89 -19.27
N SER A 74 -9.72 -4.84 -18.64
CA SER A 74 -8.88 -4.94 -17.44
C SER A 74 -9.74 -4.67 -16.20
N CYS A 75 -10.02 -5.72 -15.42
CA CYS A 75 -10.68 -5.64 -14.11
C CYS A 75 -9.70 -5.95 -12.96
N VAL A 76 -8.41 -5.65 -13.17
CA VAL A 76 -7.37 -5.85 -12.15
C VAL A 76 -7.60 -4.90 -10.96
N GLY A 77 -7.36 -5.35 -9.74
CA GLY A 77 -7.54 -4.52 -8.56
C GLY A 77 -6.51 -3.39 -8.47
N THR A 78 -6.70 -2.47 -7.53
CA THR A 78 -5.81 -1.33 -7.32
C THR A 78 -4.36 -1.78 -7.08
N GLU A 79 -4.18 -2.88 -6.37
CA GLU A 79 -2.88 -3.50 -6.06
C GLU A 79 -2.13 -4.02 -7.29
N THR A 80 -2.85 -4.26 -8.39
CA THR A 80 -2.30 -4.78 -9.64
C THR A 80 -2.35 -3.76 -10.79
N VAL A 81 -2.71 -2.51 -10.52
CA VAL A 81 -2.84 -1.44 -11.53
C VAL A 81 -1.55 -1.22 -12.34
N MET A 82 -0.39 -1.46 -11.72
CA MET A 82 0.94 -1.29 -12.35
C MET A 82 1.24 -2.28 -13.47
N VAL A 83 0.42 -3.32 -13.67
CA VAL A 83 0.56 -4.25 -14.79
C VAL A 83 -0.04 -3.72 -16.09
N GLN A 84 -0.93 -2.72 -16.00
CA GLN A 84 -1.67 -2.21 -17.15
C GLN A 84 -0.79 -1.61 -18.25
N PRO A 85 0.32 -0.89 -17.98
CA PRO A 85 1.22 -0.43 -19.03
C PRO A 85 1.75 -1.58 -19.92
N VAL A 86 2.21 -2.68 -19.32
CA VAL A 86 2.71 -3.85 -20.06
C VAL A 86 1.58 -4.50 -20.87
N LEU A 87 0.39 -4.58 -20.27
CA LEU A 87 -0.80 -5.12 -20.91
C LEU A 87 -1.25 -4.28 -22.13
N ILE A 88 -1.22 -2.95 -22.01
CA ILE A 88 -1.57 -2.03 -23.11
C ILE A 88 -0.61 -2.23 -24.28
N GLU A 89 0.70 -2.30 -24.00
CA GLU A 89 1.70 -2.54 -25.05
C GLU A 89 1.51 -3.91 -25.73
N ALA A 90 1.22 -4.95 -24.95
CA ALA A 90 0.92 -6.28 -25.50
C ALA A 90 -0.35 -6.26 -26.38
N ALA A 91 -1.40 -5.54 -25.95
CA ALA A 91 -2.64 -5.36 -26.70
C ALA A 91 -2.40 -4.62 -28.03
N ILE A 92 -1.55 -3.59 -28.03
CA ILE A 92 -1.16 -2.86 -29.24
C ILE A 92 -0.42 -3.76 -30.22
N GLN A 93 0.55 -4.56 -29.72
CA GLN A 93 1.30 -5.49 -30.56
C GLN A 93 0.41 -6.60 -31.14
N ALA A 94 -0.57 -7.07 -30.37
CA ALA A 94 -1.56 -8.05 -30.80
C ALA A 94 -2.68 -7.47 -31.70
N LYS A 95 -2.65 -6.16 -32.00
CA LYS A 95 -3.66 -5.45 -32.82
C LYS A 95 -5.09 -5.49 -32.25
N VAL A 96 -5.21 -5.47 -30.92
CA VAL A 96 -6.50 -5.37 -30.21
C VAL A 96 -7.19 -4.05 -30.55
N LYS A 97 -8.48 -4.06 -30.90
CA LYS A 97 -9.18 -2.85 -31.41
C LYS A 97 -9.72 -1.94 -30.30
N LEU A 98 -10.09 -2.52 -29.16
CA LEU A 98 -10.67 -1.79 -28.02
C LEU A 98 -10.00 -2.21 -26.70
N PHE A 99 -9.60 -1.22 -25.90
CA PHE A 99 -9.10 -1.42 -24.54
C PHE A 99 -9.99 -0.72 -23.50
N ILE A 100 -10.47 -1.48 -22.51
CA ILE A 100 -11.19 -0.95 -21.35
C ILE A 100 -10.27 -1.09 -20.13
N PRO A 101 -9.69 0.01 -19.60
CA PRO A 101 -8.78 -0.03 -18.46
C PRO A 101 -9.52 -0.29 -17.14
N SER A 102 -8.76 -0.70 -16.11
CA SER A 102 -9.24 -0.80 -14.73
C SER A 102 -9.33 0.60 -14.10
N ASP A 103 -10.32 1.35 -14.55
CA ASP A 103 -10.58 2.71 -14.10
C ASP A 103 -11.69 2.71 -13.03
N PHE A 104 -12.85 2.13 -13.35
CA PHE A 104 -14.00 1.75 -12.49
C PHE A 104 -14.19 2.56 -11.19
N GLY A 105 -14.07 3.88 -11.27
CA GLY A 105 -14.12 4.77 -10.12
C GLY A 105 -14.72 6.12 -10.48
N MET A 106 -14.26 7.18 -9.82
CA MET A 106 -14.62 8.57 -10.13
C MET A 106 -13.88 9.10 -11.38
N ASP A 107 -14.34 10.22 -11.94
CA ASP A 107 -13.65 10.88 -13.07
C ASP A 107 -12.37 11.56 -12.57
N PHE A 108 -11.28 10.81 -12.66
CA PHE A 108 -9.95 11.18 -12.20
C PHE A 108 -9.34 12.37 -12.94
N MET A 109 -9.83 12.69 -14.14
CA MET A 109 -9.38 13.83 -14.93
C MET A 109 -10.02 15.15 -14.49
N LYS A 110 -11.07 15.10 -13.65
CA LYS A 110 -11.80 16.28 -13.16
C LYS A 110 -11.73 16.48 -11.65
N SER A 111 -10.98 15.65 -10.92
CA SER A 111 -10.88 15.77 -9.46
C SER A 111 -9.87 16.84 -9.04
N ASP A 112 -10.32 17.81 -8.24
CA ASP A 112 -9.50 18.91 -7.68
C ASP A 112 -8.86 18.57 -6.31
N HIS A 113 -9.05 17.34 -5.83
CA HIS A 113 -8.54 16.90 -4.54
C HIS A 113 -7.02 16.69 -4.59
N LYS A 114 -6.31 16.94 -3.49
CA LYS A 114 -4.87 16.64 -3.36
C LYS A 114 -4.67 15.13 -3.44
N VAL A 115 -4.48 14.66 -4.66
CA VAL A 115 -4.60 13.27 -5.06
C VAL A 115 -3.51 12.36 -4.47
N THR A 116 -3.90 11.20 -3.95
CA THR A 116 -3.02 10.11 -3.49
C THR A 116 -2.22 9.48 -4.65
N LYS A 117 -1.05 8.92 -4.35
CA LYS A 117 -0.06 8.41 -5.34
C LYS A 117 -0.64 7.34 -6.28
N GLU A 118 -1.60 6.55 -5.82
CA GLU A 118 -2.29 5.47 -6.54
C GLU A 118 -3.15 6.00 -7.69
N LEU A 119 -3.71 7.18 -7.52
CA LEU A 119 -4.54 7.83 -8.53
C LEU A 119 -3.69 8.45 -9.66
N GLY A 120 -2.44 8.82 -9.39
CA GLY A 120 -1.49 9.24 -10.42
C GLY A 120 -1.24 8.16 -11.48
N ALA A 121 -1.11 6.89 -11.07
CA ALA A 121 -0.89 5.78 -12.00
C ALA A 121 -2.07 5.55 -12.96
N LYS A 122 -3.31 5.74 -12.49
CA LYS A 122 -4.51 5.65 -13.35
C LYS A 122 -4.58 6.78 -14.36
N ILE A 123 -4.23 8.00 -13.95
CA ILE A 123 -4.13 9.17 -14.85
C ILE A 123 -3.08 8.93 -15.94
N GLU A 124 -1.91 8.41 -15.59
CA GLU A 124 -0.85 8.06 -16.56
C GLU A 124 -1.32 7.01 -17.58
N ILE A 125 -2.06 5.99 -17.13
CA ILE A 125 -2.66 4.99 -18.01
C ILE A 125 -3.63 5.60 -19.02
N LEU A 126 -4.50 6.51 -18.56
CA LEU A 126 -5.47 7.19 -19.43
C LEU A 126 -4.76 8.09 -20.45
N HIS A 127 -3.75 8.85 -20.04
CA HIS A 127 -2.92 9.63 -20.98
C HIS A 127 -2.25 8.75 -22.03
N ARG A 128 -1.72 7.59 -21.62
CA ARG A 128 -1.09 6.65 -22.55
C ARG A 128 -2.09 6.07 -23.55
N LEU A 129 -3.29 5.71 -23.11
CA LEU A 129 -4.35 5.20 -23.99
C LEU A 129 -4.80 6.25 -25.01
N ASP A 130 -4.95 7.51 -24.58
CA ASP A 130 -5.27 8.64 -25.46
C ASP A 130 -4.18 8.87 -26.51
N GLU A 131 -2.90 8.91 -26.11
CA GLU A 131 -1.76 8.99 -27.02
C GLU A 131 -1.76 7.86 -28.07
N LEU A 132 -1.93 6.61 -27.62
CA LEU A 132 -1.96 5.45 -28.50
C LEU A 132 -3.14 5.46 -29.47
N SER A 133 -4.30 5.95 -29.04
CA SER A 133 -5.49 6.09 -29.92
C SER A 133 -5.29 7.10 -31.04
N ARG A 134 -4.46 8.14 -30.83
CA ARG A 134 -4.08 9.09 -31.88
C ARG A 134 -3.01 8.52 -32.80
N LYS A 135 -2.15 7.64 -32.28
CA LYS A 135 -1.06 6.99 -33.03
C LYS A 135 -1.56 5.86 -33.93
N TYR A 136 -2.59 5.13 -33.52
CA TYR A 136 -3.07 3.92 -34.21
C TYR A 136 -4.56 4.01 -34.55
N GLU A 137 -4.89 4.22 -35.84
CA GLU A 137 -6.28 4.39 -36.32
C GLU A 137 -7.22 3.19 -36.08
N TRP A 138 -6.65 2.01 -35.82
CA TRP A 138 -7.40 0.78 -35.53
C TRP A 138 -7.64 0.56 -34.03
N PHE A 139 -7.04 1.39 -33.17
CA PHE A 139 -7.10 1.27 -31.72
C PHE A 139 -8.04 2.32 -31.12
N SER A 140 -8.78 1.92 -30.10
CA SER A 140 -9.62 2.81 -29.30
C SER A 140 -9.63 2.36 -27.85
N TRP A 141 -10.04 3.25 -26.95
CA TRP A 141 -10.27 2.92 -25.55
C TRP A 141 -11.63 3.44 -25.07
N SER A 142 -12.17 2.85 -24.02
CA SER A 142 -13.34 3.38 -23.31
C SER A 142 -13.14 3.22 -21.81
N SER A 143 -13.25 4.30 -21.06
CA SER A 143 -13.21 4.26 -19.58
C SER A 143 -14.62 4.33 -19.01
N LEU A 144 -14.90 3.56 -17.96
CA LEU A 144 -16.16 3.61 -17.24
C LEU A 144 -15.99 4.32 -15.90
N VAL A 145 -16.66 5.45 -15.75
CA VAL A 145 -16.78 6.21 -14.51
C VAL A 145 -18.03 5.72 -13.79
N ILE A 146 -17.87 4.80 -12.86
CA ILE A 146 -18.97 4.14 -12.13
C ILE A 146 -19.19 4.71 -10.72
N ASN A 147 -18.33 5.64 -10.31
CA ASN A 147 -18.23 6.18 -8.96
C ASN A 147 -17.99 5.05 -7.93
N LEU A 148 -18.91 4.85 -6.99
CA LEU A 148 -18.81 3.84 -5.93
C LEU A 148 -19.53 2.55 -6.33
N LEU A 149 -19.03 1.39 -5.87
CA LEU A 149 -19.77 0.13 -5.96
C LEU A 149 -20.80 0.06 -4.83
N PHE A 150 -22.08 0.18 -5.15
CA PHE A 150 -23.14 0.38 -4.16
C PHE A 150 -23.42 -0.86 -3.32
N ASP A 151 -23.85 -1.95 -3.97
CA ASP A 151 -24.14 -3.24 -3.34
C ASP A 151 -22.92 -3.84 -2.64
N TRP A 152 -21.76 -3.83 -3.30
CA TRP A 152 -20.50 -4.24 -2.66
C TRP A 152 -20.21 -3.40 -1.42
N GLY A 153 -20.29 -2.07 -1.53
CA GLY A 153 -19.95 -1.18 -0.43
C GLY A 153 -20.94 -1.21 0.74
N LEU A 154 -22.19 -1.63 0.53
CA LEU A 154 -23.12 -1.96 1.61
C LEU A 154 -22.72 -3.27 2.30
N THR A 155 -22.33 -4.30 1.55
CA THR A 155 -21.99 -5.61 2.14
C THR A 155 -20.61 -5.65 2.81
N THR A 156 -19.71 -4.71 2.50
CA THR A 156 -18.36 -4.63 3.07
C THR A 156 -18.20 -3.49 4.08
N SER A 157 -19.29 -2.82 4.45
CA SER A 157 -19.32 -1.63 5.31
C SER A 157 -18.58 -0.41 4.75
N PHE A 158 -18.06 -0.48 3.51
CA PHE A 158 -17.30 0.59 2.86
C PHE A 158 -18.08 1.91 2.73
N LEU A 159 -19.42 1.85 2.64
CA LEU A 159 -20.29 3.04 2.58
C LEU A 159 -20.67 3.59 3.97
N GLY A 160 -20.07 3.07 5.04
CA GLY A 160 -20.37 3.45 6.42
C GLY A 160 -21.62 2.76 6.97
N PHE A 161 -21.96 1.55 6.51
CA PHE A 161 -23.10 0.79 7.02
C PHE A 161 -22.69 -0.63 7.41
N ASP A 162 -22.70 -0.93 8.70
CA ASP A 162 -22.48 -2.28 9.21
C ASP A 162 -23.82 -3.02 9.30
N LEU A 163 -24.09 -3.85 8.28
CA LEU A 163 -25.33 -4.63 8.22
C LEU A 163 -25.43 -5.71 9.30
N LEU A 164 -24.31 -6.16 9.88
CA LEU A 164 -24.29 -7.21 10.90
C LEU A 164 -24.63 -6.64 12.27
N ASN A 165 -24.09 -5.45 12.59
CA ASN A 165 -24.24 -4.80 13.88
C ASN A 165 -25.34 -3.73 13.90
N ASN A 166 -25.97 -3.44 12.75
CA ASN A 166 -26.92 -2.34 12.56
C ASN A 166 -26.34 -0.99 12.99
N THR A 167 -25.11 -0.70 12.59
CA THR A 167 -24.47 0.60 12.84
C THR A 167 -24.25 1.37 11.54
N ALA A 168 -24.28 2.68 11.61
CA ALA A 168 -24.07 3.56 10.47
C ALA A 168 -23.15 4.72 10.84
N THR A 169 -22.09 4.94 10.06
CA THR A 169 -21.23 6.11 10.14
C THR A 169 -21.65 7.11 9.07
N ILE A 170 -22.25 8.21 9.50
CA ILE A 170 -22.76 9.28 8.64
C ILE A 170 -21.72 10.38 8.53
N ILE A 171 -21.31 10.67 7.29
CA ILE A 171 -20.30 11.69 6.99
C ILE A 171 -20.98 13.05 6.86
N ASP A 172 -20.46 14.03 7.59
CA ASP A 172 -21.02 15.37 7.74
C ASP A 172 -22.53 15.30 8.05
N SER A 173 -23.35 15.88 7.17
CA SER A 173 -24.82 15.87 7.31
C SER A 173 -25.48 14.54 6.90
N GLY A 174 -24.80 13.68 6.15
CA GLY A 174 -25.39 12.49 5.52
C GLY A 174 -26.40 12.76 4.40
N ASN A 175 -26.70 14.02 4.10
CA ASN A 175 -27.70 14.44 3.11
C ASN A 175 -27.09 14.85 1.77
N GLN A 176 -25.78 14.70 1.60
CA GLN A 176 -25.14 14.98 0.32
C GLN A 176 -25.50 13.88 -0.67
N PRO A 177 -26.03 14.23 -1.86
CA PRO A 177 -26.35 13.24 -2.88
C PRO A 177 -25.06 12.66 -3.46
N PHE A 178 -24.96 11.34 -3.47
CA PHE A 178 -23.91 10.62 -4.17
C PHE A 178 -24.50 9.65 -5.18
N SER A 179 -23.73 9.40 -6.24
CA SER A 179 -24.06 8.39 -7.24
C SER A 179 -23.18 7.18 -7.09
N ALA A 180 -23.78 6.01 -7.21
CA ALA A 180 -23.11 4.72 -7.11
C ALA A 180 -23.70 3.74 -8.13
N THR A 181 -23.04 2.60 -8.31
CA THR A 181 -23.40 1.58 -9.30
C THR A 181 -23.37 0.21 -8.69
N ASN A 182 -24.41 -0.59 -8.90
CA ASN A 182 -24.41 -1.99 -8.51
C ASN A 182 -23.45 -2.79 -9.39
N VAL A 183 -22.72 -3.75 -8.81
CA VAL A 183 -21.71 -4.58 -9.50
C VAL A 183 -22.28 -5.24 -10.76
N ALA A 184 -23.53 -5.74 -10.71
CA ALA A 184 -24.19 -6.32 -11.88
C ALA A 184 -24.40 -5.30 -13.02
N THR A 185 -24.69 -4.03 -12.68
CA THR A 185 -24.83 -2.95 -13.67
C THR A 185 -23.49 -2.59 -14.28
N VAL A 186 -22.40 -2.63 -13.51
CA VAL A 186 -21.03 -2.44 -14.03
C VAL A 186 -20.73 -3.46 -15.13
N GLY A 187 -21.00 -4.75 -14.87
CA GLY A 187 -20.83 -5.81 -15.87
C GLY A 187 -21.58 -5.53 -17.17
N GLN A 188 -22.86 -5.14 -17.06
CA GLN A 188 -23.67 -4.79 -18.23
C GLN A 188 -23.16 -3.56 -18.99
N ALA A 189 -22.67 -2.56 -18.25
CA ALA A 189 -22.12 -1.34 -18.84
C ALA A 189 -20.81 -1.59 -19.59
N VAL A 190 -19.93 -2.46 -19.07
CA VAL A 190 -18.68 -2.86 -19.74
C VAL A 190 -18.94 -3.54 -21.08
N ALA A 191 -20.05 -4.29 -21.20
CA ALA A 191 -20.42 -4.91 -22.46
C ALA A 191 -20.92 -3.90 -23.53
N SER A 192 -21.24 -2.67 -23.13
CA SER A 192 -21.76 -1.64 -24.04
C SER A 192 -20.71 -1.12 -25.04
N PRO A 193 -19.50 -0.69 -24.63
CA PRO A 193 -18.42 -0.34 -25.56
C PRO A 193 -18.06 -1.42 -26.57
N LEU A 194 -18.22 -2.68 -26.18
CA LEU A 194 -17.95 -3.83 -27.06
C LEU A 194 -19.01 -3.97 -28.16
N SER A 195 -20.24 -3.57 -27.86
CA SER A 195 -21.38 -3.59 -28.80
C SER A 195 -21.48 -2.29 -29.62
N HIS A 196 -20.94 -1.19 -29.10
CA HIS A 196 -21.00 0.15 -29.69
C HIS A 196 -19.61 0.82 -29.80
N PRO A 197 -18.60 0.13 -30.38
CA PRO A 197 -17.21 0.56 -30.30
C PRO A 197 -16.93 1.88 -31.02
N THR A 198 -17.76 2.27 -31.99
CA THR A 198 -17.59 3.55 -32.69
C THR A 198 -18.12 4.70 -31.85
N GLU A 199 -19.28 4.52 -31.23
CA GLU A 199 -19.93 5.54 -30.41
C GLU A 199 -19.19 5.79 -29.09
N THR A 200 -18.54 4.77 -28.53
CA THR A 200 -17.83 4.84 -27.26
C THR A 200 -16.32 5.06 -27.39
N ALA A 201 -15.78 5.10 -28.61
CA ALA A 201 -14.35 5.25 -28.84
C ALA A 201 -13.78 6.52 -28.19
N ASN A 202 -12.72 6.33 -27.42
CA ASN A 202 -11.88 7.34 -26.77
C ASN A 202 -12.67 8.27 -25.85
N LYS A 203 -13.58 7.69 -25.06
CA LYS A 203 -14.49 8.42 -24.16
C LYS A 203 -14.51 7.86 -22.75
N PHE A 204 -14.77 8.76 -21.80
CA PHE A 204 -15.28 8.41 -20.48
C PHE A 204 -16.79 8.21 -20.56
N LEU A 205 -17.27 7.11 -19.97
CA LEU A 205 -18.67 6.75 -19.91
C LEU A 205 -19.10 6.75 -18.45
N SER A 206 -19.90 7.73 -18.07
CA SER A 206 -20.47 7.79 -16.72
C SER A 206 -21.65 6.85 -16.60
N VAL A 207 -21.62 6.01 -15.57
CA VAL A 207 -22.65 5.01 -15.28
C VAL A 207 -23.03 5.13 -13.81
N SER A 208 -24.33 5.08 -13.54
CA SER A 208 -24.87 4.99 -12.20
C SER A 208 -26.17 4.21 -12.25
N SER A 209 -26.41 3.36 -11.24
CA SER A 209 -27.69 2.70 -11.04
C SER A 209 -28.45 3.22 -9.82
N VAL A 210 -27.77 3.98 -8.96
CA VAL A 210 -28.32 4.52 -7.71
C VAL A 210 -27.80 5.93 -7.50
N THR A 211 -28.71 6.87 -7.26
CA THR A 211 -28.40 8.19 -6.71
C THR A 211 -29.19 8.35 -5.43
N THR A 212 -28.50 8.58 -4.32
CA THR A 212 -29.07 8.58 -2.97
C THR A 212 -28.22 9.43 -2.02
N THR A 213 -28.68 9.59 -0.79
CA THR A 213 -27.93 10.11 0.36
C THR A 213 -27.68 9.01 1.39
N GLN A 214 -26.72 9.19 2.32
CA GLN A 214 -26.50 8.21 3.39
C GLN A 214 -27.74 8.09 4.30
N ASN A 215 -28.42 9.20 4.58
CA ASN A 215 -29.63 9.18 5.41
C ASN A 215 -30.82 8.47 4.73
N GLU A 216 -30.95 8.54 3.40
CA GLU A 216 -31.94 7.77 2.66
C GLU A 216 -31.65 6.26 2.72
N VAL A 217 -30.38 5.88 2.57
CA VAL A 217 -29.93 4.49 2.71
C VAL A 217 -30.20 3.98 4.13
N LEU A 218 -29.80 4.73 5.15
CA LEU A 218 -30.06 4.40 6.56
C LEU A 218 -31.55 4.18 6.82
N LYS A 219 -32.40 5.09 6.35
CA LYS A 219 -33.85 4.99 6.51
C LYS A 219 -34.42 3.72 5.87
N LEU A 220 -33.92 3.31 4.71
CA LEU A 220 -34.31 2.06 4.05
C LEU A 220 -33.83 0.85 4.84
N LEU A 221 -32.58 0.87 5.32
CA LEU A 221 -32.01 -0.21 6.13
C LEU A 221 -32.78 -0.41 7.45
N GLU A 222 -33.14 0.68 8.15
CA GLU A 222 -33.99 0.62 9.36
C GLU A 222 -35.39 0.05 9.06
N ALA A 223 -35.96 0.40 7.91
CA ALA A 223 -37.29 -0.07 7.50
C ALA A 223 -37.27 -1.58 7.16
N GLU A 224 -36.26 -2.03 6.41
CA GLU A 224 -36.09 -3.43 6.00
C GLU A 224 -35.68 -4.32 7.19
N SER A 225 -34.74 -3.87 8.03
CA SER A 225 -34.33 -4.62 9.22
C SER A 225 -35.37 -4.57 10.34
N ARG A 226 -36.31 -3.63 10.29
CA ARG A 226 -37.28 -3.31 11.34
C ARG A 226 -36.62 -2.99 12.68
N GLN A 227 -35.38 -2.52 12.64
CA GLN A 227 -34.58 -2.18 13.80
C GLN A 227 -34.09 -0.73 13.68
N LYS A 228 -33.89 -0.09 14.83
CA LYS A 228 -33.19 1.19 14.88
C LYS A 228 -31.69 0.94 14.83
N TRP A 229 -31.01 1.75 14.04
CA TRP A 229 -29.58 1.62 13.84
C TRP A 229 -28.83 2.60 14.75
N GLN A 230 -27.66 2.18 15.25
CA GLN A 230 -26.79 3.07 15.97
C GLN A 230 -26.07 3.97 14.96
N VAL A 231 -26.24 5.28 15.09
CA VAL A 231 -25.65 6.26 14.19
C VAL A 231 -24.46 6.94 14.85
N GLU A 232 -23.33 6.88 14.18
CA GLU A 232 -22.11 7.64 14.46
C GLU A 232 -21.94 8.72 13.40
N HIS A 233 -21.35 9.86 13.77
CA HIS A 233 -21.09 10.95 12.84
C HIS A 233 -19.59 11.19 12.71
N MET A 234 -19.13 11.45 11.49
CA MET A 234 -17.73 11.75 11.18
C MET A 234 -17.68 12.96 10.24
N SER A 235 -16.73 13.88 10.41
CA SER A 235 -16.58 14.97 9.42
C SER A 235 -15.74 14.53 8.23
N SER A 236 -16.00 15.11 7.05
CA SER A 236 -15.15 14.89 5.87
C SER A 236 -13.69 15.31 6.10
N ASN A 237 -13.45 16.31 6.96
CA ASN A 237 -12.09 16.70 7.34
C ASN A 237 -11.38 15.61 8.16
N ASP A 238 -12.07 14.97 9.11
CA ASP A 238 -11.49 13.87 9.90
C ASP A 238 -11.15 12.68 8.98
N LEU A 239 -12.00 12.42 7.99
CA LEU A 239 -11.80 11.39 6.98
C LEU A 239 -10.59 11.68 6.08
N GLU A 240 -10.36 12.95 5.72
CA GLU A 240 -9.17 13.39 4.98
C GLU A 240 -7.90 13.32 5.83
N GLU A 241 -7.94 13.71 7.11
CA GLU A 241 -6.78 13.68 8.02
C GLU A 241 -6.34 12.25 8.36
N LEU A 242 -7.28 11.29 8.41
CA LEU A 242 -6.97 9.87 8.59
C LEU A 242 -6.39 9.22 7.32
N GLY A 243 -6.27 9.95 6.20
CA GLY A 243 -5.87 9.39 4.90
C GLY A 243 -6.89 8.40 4.32
N LEU A 244 -8.12 8.45 4.84
CA LEU A 244 -9.21 7.50 4.64
C LEU A 244 -10.16 7.92 3.51
N ALA A 245 -9.68 8.70 2.54
CA ALA A 245 -10.42 9.03 1.31
C ALA A 245 -10.85 7.78 0.48
N GLY A 246 -10.62 6.57 0.99
CA GLY A 246 -11.27 5.34 0.53
C GLY A 246 -11.43 4.23 1.59
N ALA A 247 -11.59 4.50 2.89
CA ALA A 247 -11.95 3.46 3.86
C ALA A 247 -12.50 4.06 5.15
N VAL A 248 -13.69 3.70 5.63
CA VAL A 248 -14.02 3.95 7.05
C VAL A 248 -14.68 2.71 7.63
N ALA A 249 -13.92 2.00 8.45
CA ALA A 249 -14.42 1.11 9.49
C ALA A 249 -14.05 1.74 10.83
N VAL A 250 -14.97 1.74 11.79
CA VAL A 250 -14.74 2.07 13.21
C VAL A 250 -15.37 0.95 14.08
N PRO A 251 -15.10 0.93 15.39
CA PRO A 251 -14.36 -0.10 16.10
C PRO A 251 -15.22 -1.30 16.53
N ALA A 252 -14.72 -2.51 16.35
CA ALA A 252 -15.28 -3.72 16.96
C ALA A 252 -14.63 -3.98 18.35
N PRO A 253 -15.38 -4.47 19.35
CA PRO A 253 -14.81 -4.97 20.60
C PRO A 253 -14.03 -6.28 20.35
N ALA A 254 -12.90 -6.45 21.05
CA ALA A 254 -11.94 -7.54 20.81
C ALA A 254 -12.50 -8.96 21.06
N PRO A 255 -12.00 -9.93 20.29
CA PRO A 255 -11.42 -11.12 20.92
C PRO A 255 -10.14 -11.60 20.21
N GLY A 256 -8.97 -11.42 20.83
CA GLY A 256 -7.71 -12.01 20.34
C GLY A 256 -7.32 -11.60 18.91
N LEU A 257 -6.26 -12.19 18.38
CA LEU A 257 -6.02 -12.16 16.93
C LEU A 257 -7.10 -13.04 16.28
N ASP A 258 -8.35 -12.58 16.13
CA ASP A 258 -9.38 -13.39 15.48
C ASP A 258 -9.12 -13.57 13.97
N SER A 259 -9.96 -14.38 13.32
CA SER A 259 -9.90 -14.59 11.87
C SER A 259 -10.00 -13.28 11.10
N ASP A 260 -10.75 -12.31 11.60
CA ASP A 260 -11.12 -11.10 10.88
C ASP A 260 -9.96 -10.09 10.92
N MET A 261 -9.21 -10.03 12.03
CA MET A 261 -7.97 -9.28 12.16
C MET A 261 -6.88 -9.83 11.22
N LEU A 262 -6.74 -11.16 11.14
CA LEU A 262 -5.79 -11.76 10.20
C LEU A 262 -6.28 -11.67 8.77
N ASP A 263 -7.57 -11.81 8.48
CA ASP A 263 -8.11 -11.59 7.15
C ASP A 263 -7.88 -10.14 6.72
N ALA A 264 -8.02 -9.16 7.60
CA ALA A 264 -7.67 -7.76 7.33
C ALA A 264 -6.16 -7.54 7.10
N ILE A 265 -5.29 -8.28 7.78
CA ILE A 265 -3.82 -8.23 7.59
C ILE A 265 -3.36 -9.00 6.35
N LEU A 266 -4.04 -10.08 6.01
CA LEU A 266 -3.83 -10.90 4.81
C LEU A 266 -4.44 -10.22 3.57
N ALA A 267 -5.47 -9.39 3.76
CA ALA A 267 -6.10 -8.51 2.79
C ALA A 267 -5.44 -7.12 2.72
N ALA A 268 -4.65 -6.73 3.74
CA ALA A 268 -3.87 -5.50 3.70
C ALA A 268 -2.92 -5.55 2.49
N PRO A 269 -2.89 -4.50 1.66
CA PRO A 269 -2.11 -4.52 0.43
C PRO A 269 -0.62 -4.75 0.77
N PRO A 270 0.10 -5.51 -0.08
CA PRO A 270 1.56 -5.51 -0.05
C PRO A 270 2.06 -4.06 -0.02
N PRO A 271 3.04 -3.72 0.84
CA PRO A 271 3.56 -2.36 1.00
C PRO A 271 3.83 -1.68 -0.35
N ALA A 272 3.38 -0.43 -0.54
CA ALA A 272 3.58 0.31 -1.79
C ALA A 272 5.06 0.58 -2.13
N THR A 273 5.97 0.35 -1.19
CA THR A 273 7.43 0.42 -1.36
C THR A 273 8.07 -0.94 -1.06
N LEU A 274 7.69 -1.91 -1.86
CA LEU A 274 8.57 -3.04 -2.18
C LEU A 274 9.86 -2.48 -2.83
N GLY A 275 11.00 -3.18 -2.68
CA GLY A 275 12.33 -2.72 -3.14
C GLY A 275 12.37 -2.12 -4.55
N PRO A 276 13.48 -1.45 -4.95
CA PRO A 276 13.54 -0.68 -6.18
C PRO A 276 13.07 -1.53 -7.37
N LYS A 277 12.17 -0.98 -8.19
CA LYS A 277 11.88 -1.61 -9.47
C LYS A 277 13.18 -1.60 -10.30
N PRO A 278 13.54 -2.69 -11.00
CA PRO A 278 14.84 -2.77 -11.69
C PRO A 278 15.04 -1.83 -12.89
N ASP A 279 14.16 -0.87 -13.11
CA ASP A 279 14.22 0.21 -14.10
C ASP A 279 14.47 1.60 -13.48
N VAL A 280 14.61 1.73 -12.15
CA VAL A 280 14.91 3.01 -11.50
C VAL A 280 16.41 3.34 -11.59
N TYR A 281 16.79 4.09 -12.62
CA TYR A 281 18.12 4.68 -12.74
C TYR A 281 18.29 5.78 -11.69
N SER A 282 19.06 5.47 -10.64
CA SER A 282 19.27 6.39 -9.52
C SER A 282 19.85 7.73 -9.97
N SER A 283 19.05 8.78 -9.84
CA SER A 283 19.50 10.18 -9.86
C SER A 283 18.69 11.04 -8.90
N THR A 284 18.46 10.55 -7.67
CA THR A 284 17.93 11.42 -6.61
C THR A 284 18.45 11.02 -5.23
N VAL A 285 19.14 11.95 -4.59
CA VAL A 285 19.37 11.98 -3.15
C VAL A 285 17.99 11.88 -2.49
N ALA A 286 17.76 10.86 -1.67
CA ALA A 286 16.60 10.81 -0.81
C ALA A 286 16.71 11.93 0.21
N PHE A 287 15.94 13.01 0.04
CA PHE A 287 15.68 13.93 1.13
C PHE A 287 14.69 13.27 2.08
N TYR A 288 15.24 12.78 3.19
CA TYR A 288 14.51 12.53 4.43
C TYR A 288 14.42 13.85 5.19
N SER A 289 13.22 14.27 5.58
CA SER A 289 13.07 15.30 6.61
C SER A 289 11.92 14.91 7.54
N PRO A 290 12.22 14.26 8.68
CA PRO A 290 11.32 14.20 9.81
C PRO A 290 11.65 15.35 10.76
N SER A 291 10.62 15.93 11.36
CA SER A 291 10.64 17.01 12.37
C SER A 291 11.12 18.37 11.84
N THR A 292 10.26 19.38 11.85
CA THR A 292 9.98 20.12 13.08
C THR A 292 8.49 20.28 13.40
N VAL A 293 8.08 19.68 14.52
CA VAL A 293 7.36 20.29 15.65
C VAL A 293 6.67 21.65 15.35
N VAL A 294 5.34 21.65 15.29
CA VAL A 294 4.52 22.80 15.73
C VAL A 294 4.59 22.82 17.27
N PRO A 295 4.63 23.95 18.02
CA PRO A 295 4.40 25.36 17.67
C PRO A 295 5.41 26.37 18.29
N ALA A 296 5.78 27.45 17.57
CA ALA A 296 6.07 28.76 18.17
C ALA A 296 6.19 29.84 17.08
N VAL A 297 5.64 31.02 17.36
CA VAL A 297 5.86 32.30 16.69
C VAL A 297 5.03 32.54 15.41
N GLN A 298 3.85 33.10 15.66
CA GLN A 298 3.26 34.14 14.83
C GLN A 298 4.30 35.25 14.52
N GLU A 299 4.14 35.82 13.33
CA GLU A 299 4.71 37.09 12.83
C GLU A 299 6.03 37.07 12.02
N THR A 300 5.85 37.52 10.78
CA THR A 300 6.77 38.36 9.98
C THR A 300 8.12 37.78 9.57
N VAL A 301 8.25 37.29 8.32
CA VAL A 301 9.45 37.54 7.52
C VAL A 301 9.08 37.70 6.04
N THR A 302 9.46 38.87 5.52
CA THR A 302 9.44 39.33 4.13
C THR A 302 10.31 38.47 3.19
N PRO A 303 9.96 38.35 1.90
CA PRO A 303 10.79 37.66 0.93
C PRO A 303 11.97 38.55 0.51
N ASP A 304 13.21 38.11 0.74
CA ASP A 304 14.27 38.11 -0.27
C ASP A 304 15.62 37.62 0.27
N ALA A 305 16.22 36.65 -0.42
CA ALA A 305 17.48 36.84 -1.15
C ALA A 305 17.86 35.52 -1.84
N ALA A 306 18.19 35.62 -3.13
CA ALA A 306 18.48 34.55 -4.07
C ALA A 306 19.41 33.44 -3.52
N ILE A 307 18.93 32.19 -3.63
CA ILE A 307 19.81 31.03 -3.69
C ILE A 307 20.11 30.78 -5.17
N GLU A 308 21.34 31.07 -5.59
CA GLU A 308 21.83 30.69 -6.91
C GLU A 308 21.73 29.17 -7.08
N LYS A 309 20.93 28.73 -8.07
CA LYS A 309 20.99 27.36 -8.58
C LYS A 309 22.41 27.10 -9.07
N ARG A 310 23.12 26.19 -8.41
CA ARG A 310 24.35 25.61 -8.94
C ARG A 310 23.98 24.85 -10.23
N VAL A 311 24.21 25.48 -11.38
CA VAL A 311 24.06 24.84 -12.69
C VAL A 311 25.15 23.78 -12.78
N VAL A 312 24.78 22.52 -12.54
CA VAL A 312 25.57 21.40 -13.04
C VAL A 312 25.48 21.49 -14.55
N ALA A 313 26.62 21.60 -15.24
CA ALA A 313 26.64 21.64 -16.70
C ALA A 313 25.80 20.47 -17.23
N ALA A 314 24.79 20.79 -18.06
CA ALA A 314 23.95 19.76 -18.67
C ALA A 314 24.85 18.78 -19.43
N ASP A 315 24.81 17.51 -19.06
CA ASP A 315 25.47 16.45 -19.81
C ASP A 315 24.92 16.48 -21.26
N PRO A 316 25.78 16.70 -22.27
CA PRO A 316 25.37 16.71 -23.67
C PRO A 316 24.64 15.42 -24.09
N ALA A 317 24.93 14.28 -23.45
CA ALA A 317 24.24 13.02 -23.69
C ALA A 317 22.82 13.04 -23.13
N ALA A 318 22.61 13.58 -21.91
CA ALA A 318 21.28 13.71 -21.29
C ALA A 318 20.37 14.67 -22.08
N ALA A 319 20.91 15.77 -22.59
CA ALA A 319 20.16 16.73 -23.43
C ALA A 319 19.76 16.12 -24.79
N LYS A 320 20.63 15.31 -25.40
CA LYS A 320 20.33 14.58 -26.65
C LYS A 320 19.27 13.49 -26.42
N CYS A 321 19.32 12.83 -25.27
CA CYS A 321 18.37 11.81 -24.82
C CYS A 321 16.96 12.33 -24.51
N ALA A 322 16.85 13.54 -23.97
CA ALA A 322 15.54 14.15 -23.76
C ALA A 322 14.83 14.47 -25.10
N SER A 323 15.59 14.72 -26.17
CA SER A 323 15.06 15.10 -27.48
C SER A 323 14.49 13.95 -28.32
N ASN A 324 14.83 12.70 -28.02
CA ASN A 324 14.33 11.50 -28.71
C ASN A 324 13.45 10.61 -27.82
N GLY A 325 12.77 11.18 -26.82
CA GLY A 325 11.87 10.41 -25.96
C GLY A 325 12.55 9.41 -25.02
N TRP A 326 13.87 9.54 -24.81
CA TRP A 326 14.71 8.64 -24.00
C TRP A 326 15.04 7.28 -24.62
N ASP A 327 14.78 7.09 -25.92
CA ASP A 327 15.08 5.83 -26.61
C ASP A 327 16.60 5.60 -26.72
N CYS A 328 17.05 4.38 -26.39
CA CYS A 328 18.45 3.94 -26.53
C CYS A 328 19.50 4.79 -25.80
N CYS A 329 19.10 5.38 -24.68
CA CYS A 329 19.93 6.31 -23.92
C CYS A 329 20.96 5.61 -23.04
N PRO A 330 22.22 6.09 -22.98
CA PRO A 330 23.24 5.55 -22.08
C PRO A 330 22.77 5.49 -20.63
N LEU A 331 23.08 4.37 -19.97
CA LEU A 331 22.75 4.12 -18.57
C LEU A 331 24.03 4.01 -17.73
N PRO A 332 23.93 4.22 -16.41
CA PRO A 332 25.06 3.98 -15.52
C PRO A 332 25.61 2.56 -15.66
N THR A 333 26.93 2.45 -15.82
CA THR A 333 27.63 1.16 -15.96
C THR A 333 28.45 0.82 -14.73
N GLY A 334 28.52 -0.47 -14.40
CA GLY A 334 29.35 -1.00 -13.34
C GLY A 334 30.72 -1.44 -13.81
N THR A 335 31.56 -1.78 -12.84
CA THR A 335 32.96 -2.20 -13.02
C THR A 335 33.13 -3.71 -12.99
N LEU A 336 32.10 -4.47 -12.63
CA LEU A 336 32.17 -5.92 -12.52
C LEU A 336 32.27 -6.60 -13.90
N PRO A 337 33.03 -7.69 -14.04
CA PRO A 337 33.16 -8.42 -15.30
C PRO A 337 31.82 -9.04 -15.70
N VAL A 338 31.45 -8.94 -16.97
CA VAL A 338 30.23 -9.56 -17.53
C VAL A 338 30.61 -10.88 -18.23
N PRO A 339 29.88 -11.98 -18.02
CA PRO A 339 30.22 -13.27 -18.63
C PRO A 339 30.03 -13.30 -20.14
N SER A 340 30.74 -14.25 -20.79
CA SER A 340 30.54 -14.63 -22.18
C SER A 340 30.00 -16.07 -22.23
N PRO A 341 28.86 -16.34 -22.89
CA PRO A 341 28.04 -15.41 -23.67
C PRO A 341 27.32 -14.38 -22.79
N ASN A 342 27.13 -13.15 -23.30
CA ASN A 342 26.36 -12.11 -22.60
C ASN A 342 24.85 -12.42 -22.67
N SER A 343 24.40 -13.29 -21.77
CA SER A 343 23.02 -13.75 -21.62
C SER A 343 22.62 -13.72 -20.14
N ALA A 344 21.32 -13.75 -19.86
CA ALA A 344 20.82 -13.80 -18.48
C ALA A 344 21.19 -15.12 -17.79
N GLU A 345 21.20 -16.22 -18.53
CA GLU A 345 21.55 -17.55 -18.05
C GLU A 345 23.04 -17.62 -17.67
N ALA A 346 23.92 -17.09 -18.52
CA ALA A 346 25.34 -17.02 -18.20
C ALA A 346 25.62 -16.04 -17.05
N PHE A 347 24.86 -14.95 -16.94
CA PHE A 347 24.97 -13.97 -15.85
C PHE A 347 24.63 -14.57 -14.49
N THR A 348 23.48 -15.23 -14.38
CA THR A 348 23.03 -15.86 -13.13
C THR A 348 23.92 -17.03 -12.71
N ALA A 349 24.50 -17.75 -13.68
CA ALA A 349 25.41 -18.87 -13.46
C ALA A 349 26.90 -18.48 -13.31
N PHE A 350 27.25 -17.18 -13.31
CA PHE A 350 28.66 -16.78 -13.38
C PHE A 350 29.42 -17.06 -12.07
N PRO A 351 30.46 -17.92 -12.06
CA PRO A 351 31.09 -18.38 -10.82
C PRO A 351 31.71 -17.26 -9.98
N SER A 352 32.24 -16.21 -10.61
CA SER A 352 32.84 -15.08 -9.91
C SER A 352 31.84 -14.34 -9.01
N TYR A 353 30.57 -14.27 -9.40
CA TYR A 353 29.52 -13.64 -8.60
C TYR A 353 29.10 -14.53 -7.43
N THR A 354 28.95 -15.83 -7.66
CA THR A 354 28.72 -16.81 -6.58
C THR A 354 29.84 -16.75 -5.54
N ASN A 355 31.10 -16.76 -5.99
CA ASN A 355 32.26 -16.66 -5.10
C ASN A 355 32.28 -15.35 -4.30
N ALA A 356 31.88 -14.23 -4.91
CA ALA A 356 31.77 -12.95 -4.22
C ALA A 356 30.71 -13.01 -3.11
N ALA A 357 29.51 -13.55 -3.40
CA ALA A 357 28.44 -13.69 -2.41
C ALA A 357 28.79 -14.67 -1.28
N THR A 358 29.30 -15.85 -1.59
CA THR A 358 29.62 -16.88 -0.58
C THR A 358 30.89 -16.57 0.21
N GLY A 359 31.82 -15.82 -0.39
CA GLY A 359 33.07 -15.39 0.26
C GLY A 359 32.95 -14.09 1.05
N ALA A 360 31.80 -13.41 1.00
CA ALA A 360 31.61 -12.12 1.66
C ALA A 360 31.55 -12.25 3.19
N SER A 361 32.37 -11.48 3.89
CA SER A 361 32.36 -11.43 5.36
C SER A 361 31.12 -10.70 5.88
N THR A 362 30.55 -11.22 6.97
CA THR A 362 29.47 -10.55 7.70
C THR A 362 30.00 -9.29 8.38
N PRO A 363 29.36 -8.12 8.18
CA PRO A 363 29.74 -6.89 8.87
C PRO A 363 29.56 -7.00 10.40
N ASN A 364 30.37 -6.25 11.15
CA ASN A 364 30.22 -6.16 12.60
C ASN A 364 28.82 -5.65 12.97
N ASN A 365 28.22 -6.19 14.03
CA ASN A 365 26.86 -5.87 14.47
C ASN A 365 25.72 -6.35 13.55
N TYR A 366 26.04 -7.16 12.54
CA TYR A 366 25.06 -7.80 11.66
C TYR A 366 25.13 -9.33 11.75
N GLN A 367 24.04 -9.98 11.35
CA GLN A 367 23.96 -11.41 11.10
C GLN A 367 23.46 -11.66 9.67
N VAL A 368 23.88 -12.77 9.08
CA VAL A 368 23.40 -13.20 7.75
C VAL A 368 21.94 -13.64 7.86
N ALA A 369 21.07 -13.08 7.02
CA ALA A 369 19.68 -13.50 6.87
C ALA A 369 19.53 -14.55 5.77
N PHE A 370 20.23 -14.36 4.65
CA PHE A 370 20.33 -15.31 3.54
C PHE A 370 21.57 -15.02 2.72
N SER A 371 22.03 -16.01 1.95
CA SER A 371 23.21 -15.87 1.09
C SER A 371 22.99 -16.49 -0.28
N ASN A 372 23.59 -15.85 -1.28
CA ASN A 372 23.72 -16.27 -2.67
C ASN A 372 22.38 -16.67 -3.33
N LYS A 373 21.37 -15.82 -3.20
CA LYS A 373 20.06 -15.99 -3.86
C LYS A 373 20.02 -15.32 -5.23
N GLN A 374 19.09 -15.78 -6.07
CA GLN A 374 18.82 -15.24 -7.41
C GLN A 374 17.56 -14.35 -7.39
N GLY A 375 17.52 -13.45 -6.42
CA GLY A 375 16.44 -12.47 -6.26
C GLY A 375 16.82 -11.44 -5.21
N SER A 376 16.44 -10.18 -5.43
CA SER A 376 16.60 -9.13 -4.43
C SER A 376 15.42 -9.11 -3.47
N THR A 377 15.64 -8.50 -2.30
CA THR A 377 14.60 -8.36 -1.29
C THR A 377 13.46 -7.47 -1.79
N GLN A 378 12.23 -7.92 -1.54
CA GLN A 378 11.00 -7.23 -1.87
C GLN A 378 10.06 -7.34 -0.65
N GLN A 379 10.03 -6.30 0.19
CA GLN A 379 9.26 -6.29 1.44
C GLN A 379 8.92 -4.87 1.92
N ALA A 380 8.17 -4.77 3.03
CA ALA A 380 7.84 -3.53 3.72
C ALA A 380 9.09 -2.77 4.20
N GLY A 381 8.90 -1.47 4.44
CA GLY A 381 9.91 -0.64 5.10
C GLY A 381 11.15 -0.36 4.25
N TYR A 382 11.06 -0.43 2.92
CA TYR A 382 12.15 -0.01 2.04
C TYR A 382 12.63 1.42 2.35
N ARG A 383 13.95 1.60 2.42
CA ARG A 383 14.61 2.85 2.82
C ARG A 383 15.41 3.51 1.69
N GLY A 384 15.71 2.77 0.64
CA GLY A 384 16.46 3.28 -0.50
C GLY A 384 17.37 2.24 -1.15
N VAL A 385 17.93 2.61 -2.30
CA VAL A 385 18.88 1.82 -3.08
C VAL A 385 20.12 2.63 -3.36
N TYR A 386 21.26 1.98 -3.29
CA TYR A 386 22.57 2.51 -3.61
C TYR A 386 23.23 1.59 -4.65
N THR A 387 23.94 2.19 -5.59
CA THR A 387 24.87 1.45 -6.46
C THR A 387 26.26 1.55 -5.86
N LEU A 388 26.95 0.42 -5.74
CA LEU A 388 28.29 0.31 -5.16
C LEU A 388 29.32 -0.05 -6.24
N ASP A 389 30.55 0.40 -6.05
CA ASP A 389 31.66 0.11 -6.98
C ASP A 389 32.21 -1.32 -6.83
N SER A 390 31.89 -1.99 -5.73
CA SER A 390 32.37 -3.34 -5.41
C SER A 390 31.37 -4.09 -4.52
N TYR A 391 31.44 -5.43 -4.58
CA TYR A 391 30.62 -6.30 -3.74
C TYR A 391 31.27 -6.44 -2.35
N ASP A 392 31.00 -5.47 -1.48
CA ASP A 392 31.43 -5.49 -0.07
C ASP A 392 30.24 -5.14 0.85
N PRO A 393 29.70 -6.12 1.61
CA PRO A 393 28.60 -5.85 2.56
C PRO A 393 28.90 -4.77 3.58
N LYS A 394 30.18 -4.48 3.91
CA LYS A 394 30.53 -3.40 4.85
C LYS A 394 30.14 -2.03 4.32
N LEU A 395 30.20 -1.82 3.00
CA LEU A 395 29.76 -0.57 2.38
C LEU A 395 28.24 -0.38 2.54
N CYS A 396 27.48 -1.47 2.38
CA CYS A 396 26.03 -1.45 2.56
C CYS A 396 25.64 -1.31 4.04
N ALA A 397 26.34 -1.99 4.94
CA ALA A 397 26.20 -1.83 6.39
C ALA A 397 26.44 -0.37 6.82
N ALA A 398 27.49 0.28 6.32
CA ALA A 398 27.74 1.69 6.63
C ALA A 398 26.59 2.62 6.20
N LYS A 399 25.88 2.31 5.11
CA LYS A 399 24.66 3.05 4.72
C LYS A 399 23.50 2.76 5.67
N CYS A 400 23.31 1.50 6.07
CA CYS A 400 22.29 1.12 7.05
C CYS A 400 22.57 1.64 8.47
N ASP A 401 23.83 1.82 8.84
CA ASP A 401 24.20 2.39 10.15
C ASP A 401 23.98 3.90 10.18
N ALA A 402 24.10 4.58 9.04
CA ALA A 402 23.78 6.00 8.91
C ALA A 402 22.26 6.30 8.91
N ASP A 403 21.42 5.32 8.57
CA ASP A 403 19.97 5.43 8.69
C ASP A 403 19.51 4.85 10.05
N SER A 404 19.10 5.73 10.96
CA SER A 404 18.61 5.36 12.30
C SER A 404 17.41 4.42 12.28
N SER A 405 16.68 4.37 11.17
CA SER A 405 15.51 3.52 10.99
C SER A 405 15.81 2.21 10.26
N CYS A 406 17.04 1.98 9.79
CA CYS A 406 17.40 0.76 9.08
C CYS A 406 17.68 -0.40 10.05
N GLN A 407 17.08 -1.56 9.77
CA GLN A 407 17.16 -2.80 10.54
C GLN A 407 17.86 -3.93 9.76
N GLY A 408 17.90 -3.83 8.44
CA GLY A 408 18.56 -4.80 7.59
C GLY A 408 18.78 -4.28 6.19
N PHE A 409 19.58 -4.98 5.41
CA PHE A 409 19.88 -4.63 4.04
C PHE A 409 20.07 -5.86 3.16
N ASN A 410 19.91 -5.67 1.85
CA ASN A 410 20.20 -6.67 0.84
C ASN A 410 21.19 -6.10 -0.19
N ILE A 411 22.32 -6.79 -0.35
CA ILE A 411 23.33 -6.51 -1.37
C ILE A 411 23.26 -7.60 -2.45
N TYR A 412 23.25 -7.21 -3.71
CA TYR A 412 23.10 -8.13 -4.84
C TYR A 412 23.76 -7.59 -6.10
N ILE A 413 23.96 -8.45 -7.09
CA ILE A 413 24.47 -8.09 -8.42
C ILE A 413 23.31 -8.15 -9.41
N GLU A 414 23.06 -7.03 -10.09
CA GLU A 414 22.00 -6.87 -11.08
C GLU A 414 22.59 -6.76 -12.49
N ARG A 415 22.00 -7.50 -13.43
CA ARG A 415 22.29 -7.40 -14.86
C ARG A 415 21.50 -6.24 -15.44
N ASP A 416 22.15 -5.11 -15.67
CA ASP A 416 21.53 -3.92 -16.27
C ASP A 416 21.99 -3.73 -17.71
N PRO A 417 21.18 -3.10 -18.57
CA PRO A 417 21.60 -2.77 -19.92
C PRO A 417 22.51 -1.52 -19.92
N VAL A 418 23.49 -1.45 -20.82
CA VAL A 418 24.38 -0.26 -20.94
C VAL A 418 23.67 0.95 -21.56
N ILE A 419 22.55 0.71 -22.25
CA ILE A 419 21.65 1.71 -22.82
C ILE A 419 20.22 1.29 -22.53
N ARG A 420 19.30 2.23 -22.34
CA ARG A 420 17.88 1.95 -22.10
C ARG A 420 17.31 1.17 -23.30
N PRO A 421 16.82 -0.06 -23.11
CA PRO A 421 16.25 -0.81 -24.21
C PRO A 421 15.02 -0.10 -24.76
N ASP A 422 15.02 0.11 -26.07
CA ASP A 422 13.85 0.55 -26.82
C ASP A 422 13.24 -0.65 -27.56
N TYR A 423 11.92 -0.68 -27.65
CA TYR A 423 11.16 -1.80 -28.19
C TYR A 423 11.30 -1.98 -29.71
N ASP A 424 11.81 -0.99 -30.43
CA ASP A 424 11.92 -1.01 -31.89
C ASP A 424 13.37 -0.90 -32.38
N VAL A 425 14.26 -0.22 -31.65
CA VAL A 425 15.61 0.14 -32.14
C VAL A 425 16.75 -0.59 -31.43
N CYS A 426 16.75 -0.66 -30.09
CA CYS A 426 17.82 -1.26 -29.30
C CYS A 426 17.26 -2.26 -28.28
N LYS A 427 16.64 -3.33 -28.80
CA LYS A 427 15.83 -4.26 -27.99
C LYS A 427 16.62 -5.08 -26.98
N ASN A 428 17.84 -5.50 -27.32
CA ASN A 428 18.71 -6.32 -26.46
C ASN A 428 20.16 -5.78 -26.45
N PRO A 429 20.43 -4.66 -25.77
CA PRO A 429 21.76 -4.09 -25.69
C PRO A 429 22.73 -4.96 -24.88
N THR A 430 24.02 -4.61 -24.95
CA THR A 430 25.04 -5.23 -24.08
C THR A 430 24.72 -5.00 -22.61
N ALA A 431 25.08 -5.96 -21.74
CA ALA A 431 24.85 -5.84 -20.31
C ALA A 431 26.04 -5.18 -19.62
N THR A 432 25.74 -4.60 -18.47
CA THR A 432 26.67 -4.25 -17.40
C THR A 432 26.23 -4.95 -16.11
N ALA A 433 27.14 -5.05 -15.16
CA ALA A 433 26.89 -5.68 -13.87
C ALA A 433 27.02 -4.64 -12.76
N LEU A 434 25.91 -4.34 -12.08
CA LEU A 434 25.86 -3.36 -11.00
C LEU A 434 25.73 -4.05 -9.65
N VAL A 435 26.52 -3.63 -8.67
CA VAL A 435 26.30 -4.01 -7.28
C VAL A 435 25.26 -3.05 -6.71
N LYS A 436 24.13 -3.58 -6.28
CA LYS A 436 23.06 -2.81 -5.64
C LYS A 436 23.03 -3.13 -4.15
N CYS A 437 22.74 -2.12 -3.35
CA CYS A 437 22.55 -2.20 -1.91
C CYS A 437 21.20 -1.56 -1.58
N THR A 438 20.27 -2.35 -1.07
CA THR A 438 18.93 -1.90 -0.68
C THR A 438 18.78 -1.97 0.82
N LEU A 439 18.21 -0.93 1.42
CA LEU A 439 18.06 -0.79 2.86
C LEU A 439 16.60 -0.99 3.28
N TYR A 440 16.38 -1.59 4.45
CA TYR A 440 15.05 -1.90 5.00
C TYR A 440 14.94 -1.54 6.47
N GLY A 441 13.80 -0.97 6.85
CA GLY A 441 13.43 -0.62 8.21
C GLY A 441 12.76 -1.76 8.99
N TYR A 442 12.72 -2.94 8.40
CA TYR A 442 12.41 -4.21 9.04
C TYR A 442 13.53 -5.22 8.71
N PRO A 443 13.73 -6.26 9.54
CA PRO A 443 14.62 -7.36 9.19
C PRO A 443 14.25 -7.98 7.83
N VAL A 444 15.25 -8.33 7.02
CA VAL A 444 15.08 -9.06 5.78
C VAL A 444 15.14 -10.57 6.02
N CYS A 445 14.52 -11.38 5.16
CA CYS A 445 14.57 -12.84 5.24
C CYS A 445 14.67 -13.47 3.85
N VAL A 446 14.91 -14.79 3.80
CA VAL A 446 15.10 -15.49 2.53
C VAL A 446 13.86 -15.43 1.64
N ASP A 447 12.67 -15.47 2.23
CA ASP A 447 11.40 -15.48 1.50
C ASP A 447 11.10 -14.12 0.86
N THR A 448 11.74 -13.05 1.32
CA THR A 448 11.62 -11.73 0.70
C THR A 448 12.56 -11.55 -0.47
N ALA A 449 13.56 -12.42 -0.68
CA ALA A 449 14.47 -12.40 -1.83
C ALA A 449 13.81 -12.94 -3.12
N ASN A 450 12.64 -12.40 -3.47
CA ASN A 450 11.74 -12.92 -4.51
C ASN A 450 11.59 -12.01 -5.74
N ASN A 451 12.22 -10.82 -5.75
CA ASN A 451 12.34 -10.01 -6.96
C ASN A 451 13.47 -10.55 -7.84
N VAL A 452 13.10 -11.33 -8.86
CA VAL A 452 14.05 -12.03 -9.75
C VAL A 452 14.49 -11.21 -10.97
N GLY A 453 13.98 -9.98 -11.11
CA GLY A 453 14.18 -9.13 -12.29
C GLY A 453 13.00 -9.20 -13.27
N GLN A 454 13.17 -8.56 -14.44
CA GLN A 454 12.14 -8.46 -15.47
C GLN A 454 12.74 -8.19 -16.86
N TYR A 455 11.92 -8.35 -17.88
CA TYR A 455 12.29 -7.95 -19.24
C TYR A 455 12.10 -6.45 -19.47
N GLN A 456 13.06 -5.85 -20.17
CA GLN A 456 13.01 -4.50 -20.75
C GLN A 456 13.29 -4.63 -22.25
N GLY A 457 12.25 -4.57 -23.09
CA GLY A 457 12.39 -5.02 -24.48
C GLY A 457 12.73 -6.51 -24.55
N ASP A 458 13.79 -6.86 -25.28
CA ASP A 458 14.33 -8.23 -25.37
C ASP A 458 15.45 -8.47 -24.33
N PHE A 459 15.83 -7.45 -23.57
CA PHE A 459 16.85 -7.54 -22.52
C PHE A 459 16.25 -8.05 -21.21
N HIS A 460 16.78 -9.14 -20.68
CA HIS A 460 16.35 -9.67 -19.39
C HIS A 460 17.23 -9.14 -18.26
N VAL A 461 16.67 -8.26 -17.42
CA VAL A 461 17.29 -7.88 -16.15
C VAL A 461 17.13 -9.04 -15.19
N VAL A 462 18.23 -9.49 -14.61
CA VAL A 462 18.27 -10.62 -13.67
C VAL A 462 19.13 -10.27 -12.48
N ILE A 463 18.81 -10.86 -11.34
CA ILE A 463 19.52 -10.65 -10.07
C ILE A 463 20.21 -11.94 -9.66
N THR A 464 21.44 -11.83 -9.18
CA THR A 464 22.22 -12.95 -8.63
C THR A 464 23.10 -12.47 -7.48
N ALA A 465 23.81 -13.39 -6.85
CA ALA A 465 24.73 -13.11 -5.74
C ALA A 465 24.05 -12.26 -4.64
N SER A 466 22.79 -12.55 -4.32
CA SER A 466 22.01 -11.77 -3.37
C SER A 466 22.22 -12.26 -1.94
N ASN A 467 22.78 -11.41 -1.08
CA ASN A 467 22.92 -11.65 0.36
C ASN A 467 22.08 -10.65 1.16
N GLY A 468 21.42 -11.13 2.21
CA GLY A 468 20.69 -10.31 3.17
C GLY A 468 21.36 -10.31 4.53
N TYR A 469 21.35 -9.17 5.20
CA TYR A 469 21.95 -9.00 6.52
C TYR A 469 21.02 -8.20 7.42
N ASN A 470 20.85 -8.65 8.67
CA ASN A 470 20.06 -7.96 9.69
C ASN A 470 20.96 -7.45 10.80
N LYS A 471 20.66 -6.27 11.34
CA LYS A 471 21.27 -5.79 12.58
C LYS A 471 21.01 -6.80 13.70
N LEU A 472 21.99 -6.99 14.59
CA LEU A 472 21.80 -7.86 15.76
C LEU A 472 20.75 -7.22 16.68
N PRO A 473 19.86 -8.01 17.31
CA PRO A 473 18.84 -7.47 18.21
C PRO A 473 19.39 -6.58 19.33
N SER A 474 20.61 -6.87 19.81
CA SER A 474 21.32 -6.08 20.83
C SER A 474 21.72 -4.67 20.38
N THR A 475 21.64 -4.36 19.09
CA THR A 475 22.04 -3.07 18.52
C THR A 475 20.86 -2.12 18.33
N TYR A 476 19.64 -2.64 18.43
CA TYR A 476 18.45 -1.82 18.33
C TYR A 476 18.14 -1.19 19.69
N THR A 477 18.19 0.14 19.72
CA THR A 477 17.75 0.92 20.87
C THR A 477 16.37 1.51 20.55
N PRO A 478 15.29 1.07 21.21
CA PRO A 478 13.97 1.66 20.99
C PRO A 478 13.98 3.15 21.36
N PRO A 479 13.35 4.03 20.56
CA PRO A 479 13.36 5.46 20.81
C PRO A 479 12.59 5.78 22.09
N THR A 480 13.03 6.79 22.84
CA THR A 480 12.20 7.46 23.86
C THR A 480 11.22 8.40 23.17
N LEU A 481 10.01 8.54 23.73
CA LEU A 481 8.93 9.28 23.08
C LEU A 481 8.36 10.34 24.02
N PRO A 482 8.02 11.54 23.53
CA PRO A 482 7.42 12.60 24.35
C PRO A 482 6.14 12.13 25.03
N ASN A 483 5.95 12.48 26.30
CA ASN A 483 4.81 12.10 27.14
C ASN A 483 4.71 10.61 27.50
N PHE A 484 5.68 9.78 27.10
CA PHE A 484 5.75 8.37 27.49
C PHE A 484 6.97 8.10 28.36
N ASN A 485 6.83 7.15 29.29
CA ASN A 485 7.93 6.57 30.03
C ASN A 485 8.92 5.88 29.06
N PRO A 486 10.17 5.62 29.49
CA PRO A 486 11.09 4.82 28.72
C PRO A 486 10.48 3.46 28.30
N PRO A 487 10.75 2.98 27.07
CA PRO A 487 10.16 1.74 26.58
C PRO A 487 10.55 0.53 27.43
N VAL A 488 9.62 -0.43 27.55
CA VAL A 488 9.89 -1.74 28.15
C VAL A 488 9.90 -2.81 27.06
N GLY A 489 11.02 -3.51 26.91
CA GLY A 489 11.21 -4.58 25.92
C GLY A 489 12.70 -4.82 25.60
N PRO A 490 13.01 -5.67 24.60
CA PRO A 490 12.07 -6.42 23.78
C PRO A 490 11.29 -7.44 24.61
N LEU A 491 9.98 -7.50 24.37
CA LEU A 491 9.07 -8.44 24.99
C LEU A 491 8.98 -9.73 24.17
N ALA A 492 8.58 -10.83 24.82
CA ALA A 492 8.50 -12.15 24.19
C ALA A 492 7.35 -12.31 23.18
N GLY A 493 6.45 -11.33 23.11
CA GLY A 493 5.23 -11.34 22.31
C GLY A 493 4.49 -10.00 22.39
N ALA A 494 3.33 -9.92 21.76
CA ALA A 494 2.38 -8.83 22.00
C ALA A 494 1.66 -9.03 23.33
N ILE A 495 1.20 -7.91 23.90
CA ILE A 495 0.46 -7.89 25.16
C ILE A 495 -0.93 -8.50 24.98
N GLU A 496 -1.35 -9.33 25.93
CA GLU A 496 -2.73 -9.81 26.11
C GLU A 496 -3.25 -9.32 27.45
N ASP A 497 -4.18 -8.37 27.42
CA ASP A 497 -4.73 -7.76 28.62
C ASP A 497 -6.14 -7.20 28.36
N ASP A 498 -6.98 -7.16 29.39
CA ASP A 498 -8.39 -6.75 29.31
C ASP A 498 -8.57 -5.24 29.10
N HIS A 499 -7.52 -4.45 29.33
CA HIS A 499 -7.51 -3.02 29.02
C HIS A 499 -7.31 -2.71 27.52
N TYR A 500 -7.07 -3.72 26.69
CA TYR A 500 -6.96 -3.54 25.24
C TYR A 500 -8.28 -3.01 24.64
N TYR A 501 -8.19 -2.08 23.69
CA TYR A 501 -9.41 -1.57 23.04
C TYR A 501 -9.28 -1.24 21.55
N LEU A 502 -8.06 -1.13 21.00
CA LEU A 502 -7.85 -0.78 19.59
C LEU A 502 -6.47 -1.22 19.12
N TYR A 503 -6.32 -1.43 17.81
CA TYR A 503 -5.01 -1.52 17.18
C TYR A 503 -4.98 -0.80 15.83
N GLU A 504 -3.77 -0.48 15.36
CA GLU A 504 -3.48 0.10 14.05
C GLU A 504 -2.30 -0.63 13.39
N LEU A 505 -2.30 -0.74 12.06
CA LEU A 505 -1.20 -1.28 11.26
C LEU A 505 -0.57 -0.17 10.41
N TYR A 506 0.75 -0.01 10.54
CA TYR A 506 1.57 0.88 9.73
C TYR A 506 2.56 0.06 8.89
N ASN A 507 2.40 0.05 7.57
CA ASN A 507 3.22 -0.74 6.63
C ASN A 507 3.93 0.10 5.55
N ASN A 508 3.78 1.42 5.58
CA ASN A 508 4.35 2.38 4.61
C ASN A 508 5.67 3.01 5.07
N GLY A 509 6.24 2.55 6.19
CA GLY A 509 7.44 3.11 6.82
C GLY A 509 8.30 2.04 7.51
N PRO A 510 9.38 2.45 8.19
CA PRO A 510 10.19 1.55 9.02
C PRO A 510 9.44 1.18 10.31
N PHE A 511 10.02 0.28 11.11
CA PHE A 511 9.51 0.05 12.47
C PHE A 511 9.56 1.36 13.30
N GLY A 512 8.40 1.97 13.53
CA GLY A 512 8.30 3.32 14.10
C GLY A 512 7.31 3.44 15.27
N PRO A 513 7.75 3.19 16.53
CA PRO A 513 6.91 3.39 17.72
C PRO A 513 6.37 4.82 17.90
N SER A 514 6.98 5.82 17.26
CA SER A 514 6.47 7.19 17.24
C SER A 514 5.11 7.32 16.55
N LEU A 515 4.81 6.47 15.55
CA LEU A 515 3.49 6.41 14.92
C LEU A 515 2.46 5.91 15.93
N CYS A 516 2.81 4.89 16.71
CA CYS A 516 1.95 4.39 17.77
C CYS A 516 1.68 5.46 18.84
N ALA A 517 2.69 6.24 19.24
CA ALA A 517 2.52 7.35 20.18
C ALA A 517 1.58 8.44 19.63
N ALA A 518 1.69 8.78 18.34
CA ALA A 518 0.79 9.72 17.68
C ALA A 518 -0.66 9.20 17.66
N GLY A 519 -0.87 7.94 17.24
CA GLY A 519 -2.20 7.31 17.28
C GLY A 519 -2.78 7.24 18.69
N CYS A 520 -1.97 6.91 19.70
CA CYS A 520 -2.38 6.90 21.10
C CYS A 520 -2.91 8.27 21.58
N GLN A 521 -2.21 9.35 21.23
CA GLN A 521 -2.62 10.72 21.56
C GLN A 521 -3.87 11.15 20.76
N ALA A 522 -3.93 10.82 19.47
CA ALA A 522 -5.06 11.12 18.61
C ALA A 522 -6.34 10.41 19.08
N ASN A 523 -6.25 9.11 19.40
CA ASN A 523 -7.36 8.32 19.93
C ASN A 523 -7.89 8.90 21.24
N THR A 524 -7.00 9.33 22.15
CA THR A 524 -7.40 9.97 23.40
C THR A 524 -8.10 11.31 23.16
N LYS A 525 -7.54 12.14 22.28
CA LYS A 525 -8.13 13.45 21.92
C LYS A 525 -9.52 13.27 21.33
N TYR A 526 -9.66 12.39 20.34
CA TYR A 526 -10.94 12.09 19.69
C TYR A 526 -11.97 11.59 20.70
N ASN A 527 -11.62 10.60 21.53
CA ASN A 527 -12.54 10.05 22.52
C ASN A 527 -12.95 11.08 23.58
N LYS A 528 -12.08 12.03 23.91
CA LYS A 528 -12.38 13.13 24.83
C LYS A 528 -13.33 14.17 24.23
N GLU A 529 -13.22 14.41 22.92
CA GLU A 529 -14.13 15.27 22.15
C GLU A 529 -15.50 14.58 21.92
N HIS A 530 -15.53 13.26 21.98
CA HIS A 530 -16.72 12.41 21.79
C HIS A 530 -16.99 11.50 23.02
N PRO A 531 -17.22 12.08 24.22
CA PRO A 531 -17.45 11.27 25.40
C PRO A 531 -18.79 10.55 25.33
N LYS A 532 -18.91 9.46 26.11
CA LYS A 532 -20.17 8.77 26.36
C LYS A 532 -21.19 9.72 27.00
N PRO A 533 -22.50 9.39 26.98
CA PRO A 533 -23.52 10.22 27.63
C PRO A 533 -23.29 10.50 29.12
N ASP A 534 -22.54 9.65 29.81
CA ASP A 534 -22.15 9.82 31.21
C ASP A 534 -20.90 10.70 31.42
N GLY A 535 -20.34 11.25 30.34
CA GLY A 535 -19.14 12.09 30.33
C GLY A 535 -17.83 11.32 30.31
N THR A 536 -17.85 9.98 30.35
CA THR A 536 -16.63 9.16 30.35
C THR A 536 -16.15 8.84 28.93
N TYR A 537 -14.85 8.58 28.79
CA TYR A 537 -14.23 8.25 27.51
C TYR A 537 -13.07 7.25 27.69
N THR A 538 -12.68 6.58 26.60
CA THR A 538 -11.53 5.66 26.62
C THR A 538 -10.26 6.44 26.30
N ALA A 539 -9.38 6.61 27.28
CA ALA A 539 -8.07 7.21 27.04
C ALA A 539 -7.02 6.16 26.67
N CYS A 540 -6.08 6.49 25.80
CA CYS A 540 -4.89 5.68 25.59
C CYS A 540 -3.84 5.95 26.67
N ASN A 541 -3.59 4.97 27.51
CA ASN A 541 -2.68 5.08 28.64
C ASN A 541 -1.40 4.25 28.49
N LEU A 542 -1.43 3.27 27.59
CA LEU A 542 -0.29 2.46 27.20
C LEU A 542 -0.49 2.01 25.74
N PHE A 543 0.60 1.89 25.00
CA PHE A 543 0.59 1.17 23.73
C PHE A 543 1.70 0.13 23.65
N ASN A 544 1.45 -0.94 22.90
CA ASN A 544 2.41 -1.96 22.53
C ASN A 544 2.71 -1.86 21.03
N ALA A 545 3.94 -1.51 20.67
CA ALA A 545 4.43 -1.48 19.30
C ALA A 545 5.21 -2.76 18.98
N TYR A 546 4.87 -3.47 17.92
CA TYR A 546 5.57 -4.69 17.50
C TYR A 546 5.56 -4.88 15.98
N ILE A 547 6.52 -5.66 15.48
CA ILE A 547 6.56 -6.08 14.07
C ILE A 547 5.72 -7.34 13.93
N LEU A 548 4.81 -7.33 12.98
CA LEU A 548 4.08 -8.52 12.57
C LEU A 548 4.76 -9.17 11.37
N TYR A 549 4.91 -10.49 11.41
CA TYR A 549 5.47 -11.28 10.32
C TYR A 549 4.42 -12.25 9.77
N ARG A 550 4.47 -12.46 8.46
CA ARG A 550 3.73 -13.49 7.72
C ARG A 550 4.73 -14.42 7.06
N ASP A 551 4.76 -15.69 7.45
CA ASP A 551 5.72 -16.69 6.96
C ASP A 551 7.17 -16.17 7.00
N ASN A 552 7.51 -15.45 8.09
CA ASN A 552 8.79 -14.76 8.33
C ASN A 552 9.03 -13.45 7.54
N SER A 553 8.15 -13.05 6.62
CA SER A 553 8.22 -11.74 5.96
C SER A 553 7.57 -10.66 6.82
N PRO A 554 8.24 -9.53 7.09
CA PRO A 554 7.63 -8.44 7.85
C PRO A 554 6.49 -7.80 7.06
N VAL A 555 5.35 -7.63 7.73
CA VAL A 555 4.16 -6.97 7.17
C VAL A 555 4.14 -5.49 7.53
N GLY A 556 4.53 -5.14 8.76
CA GLY A 556 4.55 -3.76 9.24
C GLY A 556 4.62 -3.67 10.76
N THR A 557 4.45 -2.45 11.25
CA THR A 557 4.34 -2.13 12.68
C THR A 557 2.88 -2.18 13.10
N ILE A 558 2.56 -3.03 14.07
CA ILE A 558 1.28 -2.97 14.77
C ILE A 558 1.42 -2.11 16.02
N CYS A 559 0.44 -1.25 16.25
CA CYS A 559 0.27 -0.46 17.45
C CYS A 559 -1.00 -0.94 18.16
N SER A 560 -0.87 -1.67 19.27
CA SER A 560 -2.02 -2.06 20.11
C SER A 560 -2.16 -1.08 21.28
N TYR A 561 -3.37 -0.57 21.51
CA TYR A 561 -3.67 0.47 22.50
C TYR A 561 -4.45 -0.07 23.69
N TYR A 562 -4.09 0.43 24.88
CA TYR A 562 -4.60 -0.01 26.16
C TYR A 562 -5.10 1.17 26.98
N SER A 563 -6.24 0.97 27.65
CA SER A 563 -6.92 2.02 28.40
C SER A 563 -6.33 2.29 29.78
N ALA A 564 -5.36 1.49 30.22
CA ALA A 564 -4.66 1.65 31.48
C ALA A 564 -3.20 1.18 31.37
N ASP A 565 -2.38 1.60 32.34
CA ASP A 565 -1.05 1.05 32.53
C ASP A 565 -1.09 -0.44 32.88
N ILE A 566 -0.10 -1.18 32.37
CA ILE A 566 0.13 -2.59 32.65
C ILE A 566 1.45 -2.68 33.40
N THR A 567 1.38 -2.77 34.73
CA THR A 567 2.55 -2.65 35.60
C THR A 567 3.64 -3.69 35.35
N ASN A 568 3.29 -4.88 34.84
CA ASN A 568 4.25 -5.92 34.47
C ASN A 568 3.98 -6.42 33.03
N PRO A 569 4.38 -5.65 32.00
CA PRO A 569 4.05 -5.96 30.62
C PRO A 569 4.69 -7.28 30.16
N ALA A 570 5.87 -7.64 30.70
CA ALA A 570 6.52 -8.91 30.38
C ALA A 570 5.68 -10.15 30.75
N SER A 571 4.88 -10.08 31.83
CA SER A 571 3.98 -11.17 32.21
C SER A 571 2.76 -11.32 31.30
N LYS A 572 2.41 -10.25 30.58
CA LYS A 572 1.27 -10.18 29.66
C LYS A 572 1.69 -10.33 28.20
N ALA A 573 2.98 -10.36 27.89
CA ALA A 573 3.53 -10.54 26.55
C ALA A 573 3.47 -12.02 26.08
N THR A 574 2.26 -12.61 26.11
CA THR A 574 2.01 -14.03 25.89
C THR A 574 1.63 -14.35 24.45
N ASN A 575 1.12 -13.38 23.69
CA ASN A 575 0.78 -13.58 22.29
C ASN A 575 2.05 -13.59 21.43
N LYS A 576 2.40 -14.77 20.89
CA LYS A 576 3.58 -14.95 20.03
C LYS A 576 3.23 -15.04 18.54
N GLY A 577 1.96 -14.82 18.20
CA GLY A 577 1.38 -15.14 16.90
C GLY A 577 0.75 -16.54 16.87
N GLN A 578 0.30 -16.95 15.69
CA GLN A 578 -0.51 -18.15 15.46
C GLN A 578 -0.42 -18.63 14.01
N TYR A 579 -0.84 -19.88 13.78
CA TYR A 579 -1.05 -20.40 12.43
C TYR A 579 -2.48 -20.15 11.98
N GLN A 580 -2.65 -19.77 10.71
CA GLN A 580 -3.93 -19.78 10.01
C GLN A 580 -3.81 -20.55 8.69
N GLY A 581 -4.39 -21.74 8.65
CA GLY A 581 -4.17 -22.68 7.56
C GLY A 581 -2.68 -23.02 7.44
N SER A 582 -2.07 -22.69 6.30
CA SER A 582 -0.64 -22.87 6.06
C SER A 582 0.22 -21.63 6.37
N VAL A 583 -0.40 -20.50 6.71
CA VAL A 583 0.31 -19.24 6.97
C VAL A 583 0.66 -19.15 8.44
N HIS A 584 1.92 -18.85 8.75
CA HIS A 584 2.40 -18.64 10.12
C HIS A 584 2.58 -17.15 10.39
N VAL A 585 1.74 -16.60 11.26
CA VAL A 585 1.87 -15.23 11.74
C VAL A 585 2.66 -15.22 13.03
N THR A 586 3.71 -14.41 13.09
CA THR A 586 4.57 -14.30 14.28
C THR A 586 4.82 -12.83 14.64
N ILE A 587 5.31 -12.63 15.86
CA ILE A 587 5.54 -11.30 16.43
C ILE A 587 7.02 -11.15 16.77
N GLY A 588 7.59 -9.98 16.47
CA GLY A 588 8.95 -9.63 16.86
C GLY A 588 9.10 -8.15 17.18
N SER A 589 10.22 -7.78 17.80
CA SER A 589 10.54 -6.41 18.21
C SER A 589 9.38 -5.72 18.95
N SER A 590 8.85 -6.39 19.98
CA SER A 590 7.71 -5.91 20.78
C SER A 590 8.17 -5.03 21.94
N TYR A 591 7.61 -3.83 22.05
CA TYR A 591 7.92 -2.85 23.10
C TYR A 591 6.64 -2.18 23.59
N THR A 592 6.56 -1.90 24.90
CA THR A 592 5.46 -1.12 25.47
C THR A 592 5.92 0.27 25.88
N TYR A 593 5.01 1.23 25.76
CA TYR A 593 5.19 2.63 26.10
C TYR A 593 4.00 3.09 26.94
N THR A 594 4.23 3.33 28.23
CA THR A 594 3.22 3.82 29.17
C THR A 594 3.22 5.35 29.18
N LEU A 595 2.05 5.97 29.14
CA LEU A 595 1.89 7.42 29.26
C LEU A 595 2.38 7.90 30.64
N THR A 596 3.21 8.96 30.68
CA THR A 596 3.83 9.47 31.93
C THR A 596 2.80 9.93 32.95
N LYS A 597 1.69 10.51 32.47
CA LYS A 597 0.54 10.90 33.28
C LYS A 597 -0.68 10.18 32.73
N GLN A 598 -1.21 9.25 33.50
CA GLN A 598 -2.41 8.51 33.15
C GLN A 598 -3.62 9.45 33.08
N ASP A 599 -4.45 9.26 32.06
CA ASP A 599 -5.74 9.92 31.89
C ASP A 599 -6.83 8.96 32.39
N ASP A 600 -7.69 9.42 33.31
CA ASP A 600 -8.70 8.59 33.95
C ASP A 600 -9.97 8.39 33.10
N GLY A 601 -10.01 8.95 31.89
CA GLY A 601 -11.12 8.81 30.96
C GLY A 601 -12.34 9.63 31.37
N GLY A 602 -12.14 10.78 32.02
CA GLY A 602 -13.24 11.64 32.48
C GLY A 602 -14.02 11.05 33.66
N LYS A 603 -13.51 9.99 34.29
CA LYS A 603 -14.11 9.42 35.49
C LYS A 603 -13.90 10.38 36.66
N THR A 604 -14.91 11.20 36.98
CA THR A 604 -14.93 11.96 38.23
C THR A 604 -14.78 11.02 39.41
N ARG A 605 -13.60 11.04 40.06
CA ARG A 605 -13.40 10.38 41.36
C ARG A 605 -14.11 11.18 42.44
N CYS A 606 -15.43 11.00 42.58
CA CYS A 606 -16.09 11.27 43.85
C CYS A 606 -15.92 10.01 44.70
N THR A 607 -14.85 9.95 45.49
CA THR A 607 -14.58 8.77 46.35
C THR A 607 -15.57 8.65 47.51
N ASN A 608 -16.40 9.67 47.77
CA ASN A 608 -17.61 9.60 48.58
C ASN A 608 -18.52 10.81 48.28
N PRO A 609 -19.85 10.68 48.28
CA PRO A 609 -20.73 11.85 48.32
C PRO A 609 -20.52 12.57 49.67
N GLY A 610 -19.78 13.68 49.65
CA GLY A 610 -19.64 14.58 50.81
C GLY A 610 -18.21 14.89 51.30
N THR A 611 -17.14 14.31 50.73
CA THR A 611 -15.77 14.66 51.13
C THR A 611 -14.80 14.71 49.94
N CYS A 612 -14.23 15.89 49.68
CA CYS A 612 -13.04 16.03 48.83
C CYS A 612 -11.81 15.61 49.63
N ASP A 613 -11.06 14.63 49.13
CA ASP A 613 -9.81 14.19 49.74
C ASP A 613 -8.65 15.10 49.26
N ASN A 614 -8.02 15.82 50.18
CA ASN A 614 -7.03 16.86 49.92
C ASN A 614 -5.61 16.31 49.61
N ASN A 615 -5.48 15.08 49.12
CA ASN A 615 -4.18 14.38 49.07
C ASN A 615 -3.60 14.12 47.66
N PHE A 616 -4.05 14.83 46.63
CA PHE A 616 -3.29 14.90 45.37
C PHE A 616 -2.83 16.33 45.12
N ASN A 617 -1.52 16.53 45.27
CA ASN A 617 -0.82 17.81 45.18
C ASN A 617 -1.32 18.70 44.03
N ASN A 618 -1.93 19.81 44.47
CA ASN A 618 -2.15 21.09 43.81
C ASN A 618 -1.34 21.32 42.53
N ASN A 619 -2.03 21.35 41.40
CA ASN A 619 -1.86 22.34 40.33
C ASN A 619 -2.96 22.16 39.26
N ILE A 620 -4.20 22.57 39.59
CA ILE A 620 -5.21 22.92 38.58
C ILE A 620 -5.85 24.25 38.98
N LEU A 621 -5.31 25.29 38.36
CA LEU A 621 -5.98 26.44 37.74
C LEU A 621 -7.17 27.07 38.49
N THR A 622 -6.89 28.24 39.05
CA THR A 622 -7.85 29.34 39.13
C THR A 622 -8.21 29.78 37.71
N ASP A 623 -9.33 29.31 37.18
CA ASP A 623 -10.13 30.10 36.24
C ASP A 623 -11.60 29.79 36.53
N GLY A 624 -12.27 30.81 37.07
CA GLY A 624 -13.67 30.74 37.47
C GLY A 624 -14.55 30.60 36.24
N ASN A 625 -15.21 29.46 36.11
CA ASN A 625 -16.60 29.31 35.68
C ASN A 625 -16.88 27.83 35.39
N THR A 626 -17.34 27.08 36.40
CA THR A 626 -18.43 26.09 36.36
C THR A 626 -18.43 25.32 37.67
N VAL A 627 -19.34 25.68 38.58
CA VAL A 627 -19.67 24.83 39.74
C VAL A 627 -20.74 23.85 39.26
N ALA A 628 -20.35 22.63 38.92
CA ALA A 628 -21.32 21.56 38.64
C ALA A 628 -21.94 21.10 39.96
N ALA A 629 -23.25 21.25 40.05
CA ALA A 629 -24.05 20.91 41.22
C ALA A 629 -24.10 19.39 41.45
N CYS A 630 -23.68 18.95 42.64
CA CYS A 630 -24.11 17.67 43.21
C CYS A 630 -25.55 17.82 43.69
N VAL A 631 -26.51 17.31 42.92
CA VAL A 631 -27.92 17.24 43.33
C VAL A 631 -28.12 15.99 44.19
N HIS A 632 -28.35 16.19 45.50
CA HIS A 632 -28.82 15.15 46.42
C HIS A 632 -30.31 14.87 46.16
N GLY A 633 -30.64 13.62 45.83
CA GLY A 633 -32.00 13.09 45.95
C GLY A 633 -32.27 12.67 47.40
N TRP A 634 -33.31 13.25 47.99
CA TRP A 634 -33.99 12.76 49.19
C TRP A 634 -35.21 11.94 48.78
#